data_AF-A0A3B8RB21-F1
#
_entry.id   AF-A0A3B8RB21-F1
#
_cell.length_a   1.000
_cell.length_b   1.000
_cell.length_c   1.000
_cell.angle_alpha   90.00
_cell.angle_beta   90.00
_cell.angle_gamma   90.00
#
_symmetry.space_group_name_H-M   'P 1'
#
loop_
_entity.id
_entity.type
_entity.pdbx_description
1 polymer ?
#
loop_
_entity_poly.entity_id
_entity_poly.type
_entity_poly.pdbx_seq_one_letter_code
_entity_poly.pdbx_strand_id
1 'polypeptide(L)' 'MRLPSLSDFEITGKRLLIRQDLNVPMKDGRVTSQARIRAAL' A
#
# COMPACT_ATOMS: atom_id res chain seq x y z
N MET A 1 -7.55 23.09 3.92
CA MET A 1 -8.50 21.95 4.01
C MET A 1 -7.72 20.73 4.51
N ARG A 2 -8.20 20.03 5.52
CA ARG A 2 -7.54 18.80 6.03
C ARG A 2 -7.98 17.61 5.18
N LEU A 3 -7.03 16.82 4.70
CA LEU A 3 -7.31 15.51 4.12
C LEU A 3 -7.53 14.50 5.26
N PRO A 4 -8.63 13.73 5.25
CA PRO A 4 -8.86 12.72 6.28
C PRO A 4 -7.85 11.58 6.14
N SER A 5 -7.44 11.05 7.29
CA SER A 5 -6.58 9.87 7.44
C SER A 5 -7.42 8.61 7.61
N LEU A 6 -6.83 7.43 7.39
CA LEU A 6 -7.54 6.16 7.58
C LEU A 6 -8.07 6.00 9.02
N SER A 7 -7.33 6.51 10.01
CA SER A 7 -7.70 6.51 11.42
C SER A 7 -8.93 7.36 11.77
N ASP A 8 -9.43 8.18 10.84
CA ASP A 8 -10.65 8.95 11.04
C ASP A 8 -11.94 8.13 10.73
N PHE A 9 -11.83 6.84 10.36
CA PHE A 9 -12.97 6.01 9.91
C PHE A 9 -13.07 4.65 10.63
N GLU A 10 -14.32 4.19 10.85
CA GLU A 10 -14.63 2.82 11.25
C GLU A 10 -14.59 1.87 10.04
N ILE A 11 -13.61 0.97 10.00
CA ILE A 11 -13.32 0.14 8.81
C ILE A 11 -13.66 -1.35 8.96
N THR A 12 -14.04 -1.78 10.17
CA THR A 12 -14.39 -3.18 10.46
C THR A 12 -15.51 -3.69 9.56
N GLY A 13 -15.29 -4.84 8.93
CA GLY A 13 -16.27 -5.47 8.03
C GLY A 13 -16.40 -4.82 6.66
N LYS A 14 -15.57 -3.82 6.32
CA LYS A 14 -15.62 -3.13 5.02
C LYS A 14 -14.54 -3.67 4.08
N ARG A 15 -14.81 -3.63 2.78
CA ARG A 15 -13.81 -3.82 1.72
C ARG A 15 -13.23 -2.46 1.36
N LEU A 16 -11.91 -2.31 1.46
CA LEU A 16 -11.22 -1.05 1.16
C LEU A 16 -10.48 -1.16 -0.17
N LEU A 17 -10.55 -0.11 -0.98
CA LEU A 17 -9.67 0.09 -2.12
C LEU A 17 -8.48 0.93 -1.67
N ILE A 18 -7.29 0.37 -1.72
CA ILE A 18 -6.06 1.06 -1.30
C ILE A 18 -5.14 1.20 -2.50
N ARG A 19 -4.76 2.44 -2.81
CA ARG A 19 -3.75 2.73 -3.82
C ARG A 19 -2.37 2.58 -3.18
N GLN A 20 -1.58 1.63 -3.67
CA GLN A 20 -0.22 1.39 -3.20
C GLN A 20 0.81 1.66 -4.29
N ASP A 21 2.01 2.09 -3.89
CA ASP A 21 3.18 2.14 -4.78
C ASP A 21 3.93 0.80 -4.70
N LEU A 22 3.51 -0.14 -5.53
CA LEU A 22 4.16 -1.46 -5.66
C LEU A 22 5.04 -1.54 -6.90
N ASN A 23 5.47 -0.41 -7.47
CA ASN A 23 6.35 -0.38 -8.62
C ASN A 23 7.78 -0.72 -8.21
N VAL A 24 8.07 -2.01 -8.13
CA VAL A 24 9.37 -2.56 -7.67
C VAL A 24 10.23 -3.03 -8.83
N PRO A 25 11.57 -3.00 -8.68
CA PRO A 25 12.45 -3.59 -9.69
C PRO A 25 12.27 -5.12 -9.72
N MET A 26 12.19 -5.65 -10.94
CA MET A 26 11.98 -7.06 -11.23
C MET A 26 13.11 -7.57 -12.14
N LYS A 27 13.53 -8.82 -11.92
CA LYS A 27 14.43 -9.56 -12.82
C LYS A 27 14.00 -11.02 -12.86
N ASP A 28 13.82 -11.58 -14.06
CA ASP A 28 13.44 -12.97 -14.28
C ASP A 28 12.19 -13.40 -13.48
N GLY A 29 11.17 -12.52 -13.48
CA GLY A 29 9.91 -12.74 -12.77
C GLY A 29 10.00 -12.62 -11.24
N ARG A 30 11.14 -12.19 -10.69
CA ARG A 30 11.36 -12.06 -9.23
C ARG A 30 11.65 -10.62 -8.83
N VAL A 31 11.13 -10.22 -7.67
CA VAL A 31 11.41 -8.92 -7.05
C VAL A 31 12.86 -8.89 -6.60
N THR A 32 13.63 -7.90 -7.02
CA THR A 32 15.04 -7.74 -6.61
C THR A 32 15.22 -6.76 -5.45
N SER A 33 14.23 -5.91 -5.17
CA SER A 33 14.20 -5.04 -3.99
C SER A 33 12.79 -4.94 -3.41
N GLN A 34 12.67 -5.18 -2.11
CA GLN A 34 11.40 -5.19 -1.38
C GLN A 34 11.10 -3.86 -0.69
N ALA A 35 11.90 -2.81 -0.91
CA ALA A 35 11.80 -1.57 -0.14
C ALA A 35 10.39 -0.94 -0.17
N ARG A 36 9.77 -0.82 -1.35
CA ARG A 36 8.42 -0.24 -1.49
C ARG A 36 7.31 -1.13 -0.92
N ILE A 37 7.46 -2.45 -1.06
CA ILE A 37 6.52 -3.42 -0.48
C ILE A 37 6.54 -3.29 1.05
N ARG A 38 7.73 -3.24 1.65
CA ARG A 38 7.88 -3.09 3.11
C ARG A 38 7.38 -1.75 3.63
N ALA A 39 7.51 -0.68 2.85
CA ALA A 39 6.98 0.63 3.22
C ALA A 39 5.43 0.69 3.19
N ALA A 40 4.78 -0.26 2.51
CA ALA A 40 3.32 -0.35 2.39
C ALA A 40 2.67 -1.30 3.42
N LEU A 41 3.47 -2.01 4.24
CA LEU A 41 3.03 -2.89 5.33
C LEU A 41 2.96 -2.13 6.64
#